data_AF-A0A8J7E2M3-F1
#
_entry.id   AF-A0A8J7E2M3-F1
#
_cell.length_a   1.000
_cell.length_b   1.000
_cell.length_c   1.000
_cell.angle_alpha   90.00
_cell.angle_beta   90.00
_cell.angle_gamma   90.00
#
_symmetry.space_group_name_H-M   'P 1'
#
loop_
_entity.id
_entity.type
_entity.pdbx_description
1 polymer ?
#
loop_
_entity_poly.entity_id
_entity_poly.type
_entity_poly.pdbx_seq_one_letter_code
_entity_poly.pdbx_strand_id
1 'polypeptide(L)'
;METRKILIATKTYPSISTKYKETVCTAGVLLDDNENPLQWIRIYPIRYRYLNFDKRYPRWAIISAKIEHNNKDYRSESFRIDDDSLKVIRKIDTKNNWEERKFLVLPLQFSSIEDIQQQGKSLGIIKPQSIEKYFHRKTEREWSNSQKSVLDQLDLFEPKVDLEKIPYQFVYQFTDRDNISHKYSISDWEIMQLYRNCRNASKFSGLKAEQEALEKVRQKLEDDFLQNKDLYFIVGNLKNHSRSFMIIGLFYPPLVKYNQMELF
;
A
#
# COMPACT_ATOMS: atom_id res chain seq x y z
N MET A 1 22.89 9.96 6.54
CA MET A 1 21.82 8.96 6.78
C MET A 1 21.96 8.39 8.19
N GLU A 2 20.85 8.24 8.90
CA GLU A 2 20.77 7.64 10.24
C GLU A 2 20.14 6.24 10.13
N THR A 3 20.62 5.27 10.91
CA THR A 3 20.01 3.94 10.97
C THR A 3 18.71 3.99 11.76
N ARG A 4 17.60 3.57 11.15
CA ARG A 4 16.28 3.60 11.77
C ARG A 4 15.52 2.30 11.59
N LYS A 5 14.67 1.98 12.56
CA LYS A 5 13.68 0.90 12.48
C LYS A 5 12.42 1.41 11.80
N ILE A 6 11.89 0.61 10.86
CA ILE A 6 10.74 0.97 10.05
C ILE A 6 9.82 -0.23 9.92
N LEU A 7 8.56 -0.10 10.31
CA LEU A 7 7.52 -1.04 9.95
C LEU A 7 7.07 -0.79 8.51
N ILE A 8 7.12 -1.82 7.67
CA ILE A 8 6.59 -1.77 6.30
C ILE A 8 5.09 -2.07 6.30
N ALA A 9 4.28 -1.03 6.09
CA ALA A 9 2.82 -1.14 6.15
C ALA A 9 2.18 -1.45 4.80
N THR A 10 2.66 -0.84 3.71
CA THR A 10 2.16 -1.12 2.35
C THR A 10 3.17 -0.77 1.26
N LYS A 11 2.96 -1.37 0.09
CA LYS A 11 3.69 -1.10 -1.16
C LYS A 11 2.67 -0.80 -2.25
N THR A 12 2.90 0.26 -2.99
CA THR A 12 2.07 0.52 -4.18
C THR A 12 2.45 -0.43 -5.30
N TYR A 13 1.52 -0.69 -6.22
CA TYR A 13 1.85 -1.34 -7.48
C TYR A 13 2.94 -0.54 -8.20
N PRO A 14 3.96 -1.21 -8.78
CA PRO A 14 5.08 -0.53 -9.41
C PRO A 14 4.61 0.41 -10.52
N SER A 15 5.23 1.58 -10.55
CA SER A 15 5.10 2.54 -11.64
C SER A 15 6.39 2.62 -12.42
N ILE A 16 6.28 2.93 -13.71
CA ILE A 16 7.45 3.11 -14.58
C ILE A 16 8.01 4.51 -14.38
N SER A 17 9.30 4.60 -14.05
CA SER A 17 10.01 5.86 -13.87
C SER A 17 11.15 5.97 -14.87
N THR A 18 11.19 7.07 -15.63
CA THR A 18 12.28 7.38 -16.58
C THR A 18 13.67 7.35 -15.96
N LYS A 19 13.79 7.60 -14.65
CA LYS A 19 15.08 7.66 -13.95
C LYS A 19 15.49 6.36 -13.26
N TYR A 20 14.53 5.57 -12.81
CA TYR A 20 14.79 4.41 -11.95
C TYR A 20 14.21 3.10 -12.50
N LYS A 21 13.73 3.10 -13.75
CA LYS A 21 13.01 2.03 -14.47
C LYS A 21 11.71 1.61 -13.77
N GLU A 22 11.80 0.91 -12.64
CA GLU A 22 10.69 0.54 -11.77
C GLU A 22 10.80 1.29 -10.44
N THR A 23 9.73 1.97 -10.04
CA THR A 23 9.65 2.53 -8.68
C THR A 23 8.42 2.02 -7.97
N VAL A 24 8.66 1.49 -6.77
CA VAL A 24 7.63 1.20 -5.79
C VAL A 24 7.69 2.27 -4.73
N CYS A 25 6.54 2.89 -4.43
CA CYS A 25 6.39 3.72 -3.26
C CYS A 25 6.09 2.78 -2.08
N THR A 26 6.94 2.79 -1.06
CA THR A 26 6.68 2.03 0.17
C THR A 26 6.26 3.01 1.26
N ALA A 27 5.13 2.75 1.88
CA ALA A 27 4.69 3.47 3.07
C ALA A 27 4.90 2.60 4.30
N GLY A 28 5.41 3.23 5.35
CA GLY A 28 5.73 2.56 6.61
C GLY A 28 5.63 3.50 7.79
N VAL A 29 5.91 2.96 8.96
CA VAL A 29 5.94 3.71 10.22
C VAL A 29 7.36 3.69 10.75
N LEU A 30 7.91 4.88 11.01
CA LEU A 30 9.18 5.04 11.70
C LEU A 30 9.00 4.66 13.17
N LEU A 31 9.91 3.87 13.70
CA LEU A 31 9.88 3.38 15.07
C LEU A 31 11.03 3.96 15.88
N ASP A 32 10.84 4.05 17.19
CA ASP A 32 11.94 4.23 18.15
C ASP A 32 12.68 2.90 18.41
N ASP A 33 13.67 2.92 19.30
CA ASP A 33 14.46 1.74 19.63
C ASP A 33 13.64 0.64 20.31
N ASN A 34 12.60 1.03 21.05
CA ASN A 34 11.63 0.16 21.74
C ASN A 34 10.47 -0.27 20.83
N GLU A 35 10.52 0.06 19.54
CA GLU A 35 9.52 -0.27 18.53
C GLU A 35 8.15 0.42 18.73
N ASN A 36 8.12 1.55 19.44
CA ASN A 36 6.95 2.41 19.48
C ASN A 36 6.81 3.21 18.18
N PRO A 37 5.58 3.39 17.67
CA PRO A 37 5.34 4.16 16.45
C PRO A 37 5.56 5.65 16.66
N LEU A 38 6.36 6.28 15.78
CA LEU A 38 6.65 7.71 15.83
C LEU A 38 5.87 8.50 14.77
N GLN A 39 6.00 8.10 13.50
CA GLN A 39 5.34 8.80 12.39
C GLN A 39 5.28 7.95 11.14
N TRP A 40 4.34 8.28 10.24
CA TRP A 40 4.32 7.76 8.89
C TRP A 40 5.54 8.26 8.10
N ILE A 41 6.12 7.35 7.32
CA ILE A 41 7.18 7.67 6.36
C ILE A 41 6.88 7.04 5.00
N ARG A 42 7.35 7.71 3.96
CA ARG A 42 7.34 7.29 2.57
C ARG A 42 8.78 7.07 2.14
N ILE A 43 9.10 5.84 1.80
CA ILE A 43 10.40 5.50 1.23
C ILE A 43 10.26 5.47 -0.29
N TYR A 44 10.99 6.37 -0.96
CA TYR A 44 10.97 6.47 -2.42
C TYR A 44 12.28 7.02 -3.00
N PRO A 45 12.78 6.45 -4.11
CA PRO A 45 12.33 5.20 -4.74
C PRO A 45 12.91 3.99 -4.00
N ILE A 46 12.21 2.85 -4.04
CA ILE A 46 12.82 1.55 -3.73
C ILE A 46 12.80 0.68 -4.97
N ARG A 47 13.98 0.20 -5.37
CA ARG A 47 14.15 -0.77 -6.47
C ARG A 47 13.92 -2.19 -5.95
N TYR A 48 12.71 -2.46 -5.48
CA TYR A 48 12.41 -3.66 -4.68
C TYR A 48 12.82 -4.98 -5.33
N ARG A 49 12.70 -5.09 -6.66
CA ARG A 49 13.10 -6.30 -7.40
C ARG A 49 14.60 -6.50 -7.51
N TYR A 50 15.37 -5.42 -7.43
CA TYR A 50 16.82 -5.42 -7.48
C TYR A 50 17.46 -5.63 -6.10
N LEU A 51 16.66 -5.62 -5.03
CA LEU A 51 17.15 -6.04 -3.72
C LEU A 51 17.53 -7.53 -3.76
N ASN A 52 18.67 -7.85 -3.15
CA ASN A 52 19.08 -9.23 -2.86
C ASN A 52 17.95 -9.98 -2.15
N PHE A 53 17.86 -11.29 -2.36
CA PHE A 53 16.72 -12.09 -1.90
C PHE A 53 16.48 -11.98 -0.39
N ASP A 54 17.55 -11.95 0.41
CA ASP A 54 17.56 -11.77 1.87
C ASP A 54 17.09 -10.37 2.32
N LYS A 55 17.20 -9.38 1.44
CA LYS A 55 16.75 -7.98 1.67
C LYS A 55 15.31 -7.75 1.22
N ARG A 56 14.66 -8.72 0.57
CA ARG A 56 13.25 -8.60 0.18
C ARG A 56 12.35 -8.81 1.40
N TYR A 57 11.80 -7.71 1.89
CA TYR A 57 10.95 -7.71 3.08
C TYR A 57 9.46 -7.95 2.73
N PRO A 58 8.73 -8.80 3.47
CA PRO A 58 7.30 -8.92 3.31
C PRO A 58 6.57 -7.67 3.85
N ARG A 59 5.28 -7.55 3.52
CA ARG A 59 4.38 -6.62 4.21
C ARG A 59 4.34 -6.98 5.71
N TRP A 60 4.25 -5.97 6.56
CA TRP A 60 4.29 -6.10 8.03
C TRP A 60 5.62 -6.64 8.57
N ALA A 61 6.74 -6.32 7.90
CA ALA A 61 8.07 -6.53 8.46
C ALA A 61 8.60 -5.26 9.11
N ILE A 62 9.30 -5.41 10.24
CA ILE A 62 10.19 -4.38 10.75
C ILE A 62 11.55 -4.56 10.08
N ILE A 63 12.01 -3.51 9.41
CA ILE A 63 13.33 -3.44 8.82
C ILE A 63 14.19 -2.43 9.58
N SER A 64 15.50 -2.62 9.55
CA SER A 64 16.49 -1.62 9.94
C SER A 64 17.23 -1.17 8.69
N ALA A 65 17.32 0.14 8.47
CA ALA A 65 18.09 0.69 7.36
C ALA A 65 18.56 2.11 7.63
N LYS A 66 19.61 2.52 6.94
CA LYS A 66 20.05 3.91 6.89
C LYS A 66 19.09 4.70 6.00
N ILE A 67 18.50 5.75 6.55
CA ILE A 67 17.60 6.65 5.83
C ILE A 67 18.04 8.11 5.92
N GLU A 68 17.62 8.91 4.94
CA GLU A 68 17.75 10.37 4.95
C GLU A 68 16.53 11.03 4.32
N HIS A 69 16.28 12.29 4.70
CA HIS A 69 15.21 13.07 4.11
C HIS A 69 15.48 13.34 2.62
N ASN A 70 14.44 13.22 1.80
CA ASN A 70 14.53 13.47 0.37
C ASN A 70 14.32 14.96 0.07
N ASN A 71 15.38 15.75 0.05
CA ASN A 71 15.33 17.21 -0.19
C ASN A 71 14.71 17.64 -1.54
N LYS A 72 14.44 16.69 -2.45
CA LYS A 72 13.75 16.96 -3.73
C LYS A 72 12.24 16.79 -3.62
N ASP A 73 11.71 16.40 -2.47
CA ASP A 73 10.31 16.17 -2.19
C ASP A 73 9.92 17.04 -0.98
N TYR A 74 8.91 17.88 -1.12
CA TYR A 74 8.52 18.84 -0.08
C TYR A 74 7.77 18.17 1.08
N ARG A 75 7.34 16.92 0.89
CA ARG A 75 6.58 16.18 1.89
C ARG A 75 7.51 15.74 3.01
N SER A 76 7.19 16.13 4.23
CA SER A 76 7.97 15.83 5.44
C SER A 76 8.21 14.34 5.65
N GLU A 77 7.33 13.50 5.12
CA GLU A 77 7.41 12.05 5.23
C GLU A 77 8.31 11.41 4.16
N SER A 78 8.93 12.17 3.25
CA SER A 78 9.68 11.60 2.12
C SER A 78 11.14 11.30 2.49
N PHE A 79 11.49 10.02 2.49
CA PHE A 79 12.82 9.52 2.81
C PHE A 79 13.40 8.68 1.67
N ARG A 80 14.72 8.72 1.54
CA ARG A 80 15.51 7.74 0.78
C ARG A 80 16.11 6.73 1.73
N ILE A 81 16.33 5.54 1.20
CA ILE A 81 16.96 4.42 1.90
C ILE A 81 18.25 4.07 1.18
N ASP A 82 19.26 3.67 1.95
CA ASP A 82 20.41 2.95 1.43
C ASP A 82 20.03 1.47 1.31
N ASP A 83 19.78 1.03 0.08
CA ASP A 83 19.41 -0.35 -0.27
C ASP A 83 20.39 -1.38 0.33
N ASP A 84 21.68 -1.02 0.46
CA ASP A 84 22.70 -1.94 0.94
C ASP A 84 22.67 -2.12 2.46
N SER A 85 22.20 -1.11 3.18
CA SER A 85 22.08 -1.14 4.64
C SER A 85 20.87 -1.93 5.16
N LEU A 86 19.94 -2.31 4.28
CA LEU A 86 18.66 -2.89 4.64
C LEU A 86 18.83 -4.26 5.30
N LYS A 87 18.25 -4.42 6.49
CA LYS A 87 18.13 -5.69 7.21
C LYS A 87 16.69 -5.93 7.64
N VAL A 88 16.16 -7.12 7.38
CA VAL A 88 14.86 -7.54 7.93
C VAL A 88 15.08 -8.01 9.37
N ILE A 89 14.46 -7.32 10.33
CA ILE A 89 14.62 -7.64 11.76
C ILE A 89 13.65 -8.76 12.15
N ARG A 90 12.35 -8.54 11.91
CA ARG A 90 11.29 -9.52 12.19
C ARG A 90 10.03 -9.23 11.40
N LYS A 91 9.16 -10.22 11.29
CA LYS A 91 7.82 -10.11 10.70
C LYS A 91 6.77 -10.06 11.81
N ILE A 92 5.83 -9.13 11.69
CA ILE A 92 4.67 -9.02 12.56
C ILE A 92 3.61 -9.98 12.05
N ASP A 93 3.24 -10.96 12.87
CA ASP A 93 2.24 -11.96 12.51
C ASP A 93 0.80 -11.41 12.68
N THR A 94 -0.18 -12.31 12.61
CA THR A 94 -1.61 -11.99 12.68
C THR A 94 -2.27 -12.53 13.96
N LYS A 95 -1.48 -12.97 14.96
CA LYS A 95 -2.01 -13.50 16.22
C LYS A 95 -2.80 -12.44 16.98
N ASN A 96 -3.61 -12.90 17.93
CA ASN A 96 -4.44 -12.06 18.79
C ASN A 96 -5.26 -11.01 18.01
N ASN A 97 -5.87 -11.41 16.88
CA ASN A 97 -6.62 -10.49 16.01
C ASN A 97 -5.80 -9.26 15.59
N TRP A 98 -4.55 -9.49 15.20
CA TRP A 98 -3.61 -8.48 14.71
C TRP A 98 -3.25 -7.41 15.76
N GLU A 99 -3.23 -7.78 17.03
CA GLU A 99 -2.95 -6.89 18.17
C GLU A 99 -1.71 -6.02 17.96
N GLU A 100 -0.57 -6.64 17.65
CA GLU A 100 0.69 -5.91 17.47
C GLU A 100 0.65 -4.99 16.24
N ARG A 101 0.02 -5.40 15.15
CA ARG A 101 -0.15 -4.53 13.98
C ARG A 101 -1.00 -3.31 14.31
N LYS A 102 -2.08 -3.50 15.09
CA LYS A 102 -2.94 -2.39 15.56
C LYS A 102 -2.14 -1.42 16.42
N PHE A 103 -1.36 -1.93 17.38
CA PHE A 103 -0.47 -1.12 18.22
C PHE A 103 0.49 -0.25 17.39
N LEU A 104 1.06 -0.79 16.31
CA LEU A 104 2.05 -0.08 15.51
C LEU A 104 1.47 0.96 14.53
N VAL A 105 0.16 0.95 14.22
CA VAL A 105 -0.41 1.84 13.19
C VAL A 105 -1.59 2.69 13.66
N LEU A 106 -2.42 2.19 14.57
CA LEU A 106 -3.62 2.91 15.02
C LEU A 106 -3.34 4.14 15.90
N PRO A 107 -2.22 4.23 16.66
CA PRO A 107 -1.87 5.49 17.32
C PRO A 107 -1.61 6.65 16.35
N LEU A 108 -1.30 6.34 15.08
CA LEU A 108 -1.06 7.32 14.01
C LEU A 108 -2.27 7.49 13.08
N GLN A 109 -3.47 7.15 13.56
CA GLN A 109 -4.71 7.27 12.82
C GLN A 109 -5.21 8.72 12.79
N PHE A 110 -5.62 9.17 11.61
CA PHE A 110 -6.30 10.45 11.40
C PHE A 110 -7.83 10.27 11.41
N SER A 111 -8.57 11.34 11.72
CA SER A 111 -10.03 11.29 11.71
C SER A 111 -10.59 11.25 10.28
N SER A 112 -10.02 12.04 9.38
CA SER A 112 -10.52 12.28 8.03
C SER A 112 -9.39 12.58 7.04
N ILE A 113 -9.73 12.76 5.76
CA ILE A 113 -8.75 13.21 4.76
C ILE A 113 -8.37 14.68 4.98
N GLU A 114 -9.34 15.51 5.40
CA GLU A 114 -9.12 16.92 5.71
C GLU A 114 -8.14 17.08 6.88
N ASP A 115 -8.25 16.26 7.92
CA ASP A 115 -7.32 16.25 9.07
C ASP A 115 -5.86 15.99 8.63
N ILE A 116 -5.65 15.03 7.71
CA ILE A 116 -4.33 14.78 7.11
C ILE A 116 -3.80 16.04 6.42
N GLN A 117 -4.65 16.73 5.64
CA GLN A 117 -4.25 17.92 4.88
C GLN A 117 -3.94 19.11 5.80
N GLN A 118 -4.75 19.35 6.83
CA GLN A 118 -4.58 20.45 7.77
C GLN A 118 -3.30 20.30 8.60
N GLN A 119 -2.91 19.07 8.93
CA GLN A 119 -1.63 18.78 9.57
C GLN A 119 -0.42 18.83 8.62
N GLY A 120 -0.63 19.21 7.35
CA GLY A 120 0.41 19.28 6.33
C GLY A 120 0.98 17.91 5.95
N LYS A 121 0.24 16.83 6.19
CA LYS A 121 0.66 15.45 5.94
C LYS A 121 0.22 14.98 4.56
N SER A 122 0.92 13.97 4.07
CA SER A 122 0.76 13.42 2.72
C SER A 122 0.46 11.92 2.71
N LEU A 123 0.40 11.33 3.90
CA LEU A 123 0.29 9.92 4.17
C LEU A 123 -0.40 9.73 5.52
N GLY A 124 -1.31 8.78 5.62
CA GLY A 124 -1.96 8.46 6.88
C GLY A 124 -2.81 7.21 6.81
N ILE A 125 -3.33 6.79 7.96
CA ILE A 125 -4.36 5.75 8.06
C ILE A 125 -5.64 6.39 8.57
N ILE A 126 -6.76 6.07 7.94
CA ILE A 126 -8.10 6.51 8.36
C ILE A 126 -9.03 5.31 8.51
N LYS A 127 -10.02 5.46 9.39
CA LYS A 127 -11.18 4.56 9.45
C LYS A 127 -12.33 5.23 8.70
N PRO A 128 -12.81 4.68 7.58
CA PRO A 128 -14.01 5.20 6.93
C PRO A 128 -15.18 5.12 7.92
N GLN A 129 -16.04 6.14 7.92
CA GLN A 129 -17.27 6.14 8.69
C GLN A 129 -18.28 5.15 8.11
N SER A 130 -18.38 5.12 6.78
CA SER A 130 -19.19 4.14 6.03
C SER A 130 -18.52 3.85 4.70
N ILE A 131 -18.69 2.62 4.19
CA ILE A 131 -18.24 2.25 2.85
C ILE A 131 -19.51 2.02 2.03
N GLU A 132 -19.71 2.91 1.06
CA GLU A 132 -20.94 2.95 0.27
C GLU A 132 -20.90 1.90 -0.84
N LYS A 133 -19.73 1.74 -1.48
CA LYS A 133 -19.60 0.86 -2.65
C LYS A 133 -18.17 0.46 -2.95
N TYR A 134 -17.98 -0.80 -3.33
CA TYR A 134 -16.82 -1.24 -4.10
C TYR A 134 -17.17 -1.36 -5.58
N PHE A 135 -16.25 -0.97 -6.47
CA PHE A 135 -16.38 -1.26 -7.89
C PHE A 135 -15.00 -1.27 -8.58
N HIS A 136 -14.97 -1.80 -9.81
CA HIS A 136 -13.82 -1.70 -10.67
C HIS A 136 -14.17 -0.95 -11.96
N ARG A 137 -13.17 -0.33 -12.60
CA ARG A 137 -13.30 0.29 -13.92
C ARG A 137 -12.16 -0.15 -14.83
N LYS A 138 -12.41 -0.21 -16.13
CA LYS A 138 -11.36 -0.48 -17.12
C LYS A 138 -10.40 0.70 -17.20
N THR A 139 -9.12 0.42 -17.43
CA THR A 139 -8.08 1.40 -17.77
C THR A 139 -7.28 0.88 -18.97
N GLU A 140 -6.27 1.60 -19.45
CA GLU A 140 -5.53 1.15 -20.63
C GLU A 140 -4.81 -0.18 -20.34
N ARG A 141 -4.83 -1.09 -21.32
CA ARG A 141 -4.13 -2.37 -21.27
C ARG A 141 -2.62 -2.22 -21.44
N GLU A 142 -2.22 -1.18 -22.16
CA GLU A 142 -0.83 -0.94 -22.52
C GLU A 142 -0.26 0.24 -21.74
N TRP A 143 1.02 0.15 -21.38
CA TRP A 143 1.78 1.31 -20.94
C TRP A 143 1.85 2.36 -22.06
N SER A 144 1.98 3.64 -21.71
CA SER A 144 2.16 4.68 -22.73
C SER A 144 3.46 4.47 -23.51
N ASN A 145 3.58 5.03 -24.72
CA ASN A 145 4.81 4.92 -25.50
C ASN A 145 6.04 5.43 -24.72
N SER A 146 5.88 6.53 -23.97
CA SER A 146 6.94 7.05 -23.10
C SER A 146 7.35 6.08 -21.99
N GLN A 147 6.39 5.34 -21.41
CA GLN A 147 6.67 4.33 -20.39
C GLN A 147 7.29 3.05 -21.00
N LYS A 148 6.83 2.65 -22.19
CA LYS A 148 7.43 1.53 -22.95
C LYS A 148 8.89 1.81 -23.28
N SER A 149 9.21 3.00 -23.78
CA SER A 149 10.59 3.40 -24.07
C SER A 149 11.53 3.36 -22.87
N VAL A 150 11.00 3.54 -21.64
CA VAL A 150 11.78 3.39 -20.40
C VAL A 150 12.00 1.93 -20.04
N LEU A 151 11.02 1.05 -20.29
CA LEU A 151 11.18 -0.40 -20.12
C LEU A 151 12.16 -1.00 -21.16
N ASP A 152 12.16 -0.43 -22.37
CA ASP A 152 13.00 -0.86 -23.48
C ASP A 152 14.42 -0.27 -23.43
N GLN A 153 14.69 0.70 -22.56
CA GLN A 153 16.05 1.17 -22.27
C GLN A 153 16.85 0.05 -21.57
N LEU A 154 17.54 -0.72 -22.40
CA LEU A 154 18.49 -1.76 -22.00
C LEU A 154 19.61 -1.13 -21.18
N ASP A 155 19.72 -1.57 -19.95
CA ASP A 155 20.97 -1.50 -19.22
C ASP A 155 21.59 -2.87 -19.37
N LEU A 156 22.74 -2.95 -20.06
CA LEU A 156 23.36 -4.20 -20.48
C LEU A 156 23.64 -5.16 -19.30
N PHE A 157 23.64 -4.63 -18.07
CA PHE A 157 24.04 -5.34 -16.85
C PHE A 157 22.88 -5.66 -15.92
N GLU A 158 21.64 -5.29 -16.25
CA GLU A 158 20.46 -5.53 -15.39
C GLU A 158 19.42 -6.46 -16.07
N PRO A 159 18.85 -7.43 -15.34
CA PRO A 159 17.84 -8.33 -15.89
C PRO A 159 16.56 -7.56 -16.25
N LYS A 160 15.94 -7.93 -17.39
CA LYS A 160 14.69 -7.31 -17.85
C LYS A 160 13.58 -7.52 -16.82
N VAL A 161 12.97 -6.42 -16.35
CA VAL A 161 11.80 -6.47 -15.49
C VAL A 161 10.54 -6.49 -16.35
N ASP A 162 9.82 -7.62 -16.34
CA ASP A 162 8.51 -7.71 -17.00
C ASP A 162 7.42 -7.12 -16.09
N LEU A 163 7.12 -5.84 -16.29
CA LEU A 163 6.05 -5.12 -15.59
C LEU A 163 4.74 -5.23 -16.36
N GLU A 164 3.87 -6.10 -15.88
CA GLU A 164 2.51 -6.23 -16.39
C GLU A 164 1.66 -5.01 -16.00
N LYS A 165 0.97 -4.39 -16.97
CA LYS A 165 -0.07 -3.39 -16.68
C LYS A 165 -1.40 -4.10 -16.42
N ILE A 166 -2.02 -3.83 -15.28
CA ILE A 166 -3.36 -4.35 -14.98
C ILE A 166 -4.39 -3.43 -15.63
N PRO A 167 -5.28 -3.93 -16.50
CA PRO A 167 -6.22 -3.11 -17.25
C PRO A 167 -7.47 -2.72 -16.45
N TYR A 168 -7.37 -2.75 -15.13
CA TYR A 168 -8.45 -2.45 -14.21
C TYR A 168 -7.95 -1.59 -13.05
N GLN A 169 -8.81 -0.66 -12.61
CA GLN A 169 -8.64 0.06 -11.37
C GLN A 169 -9.74 -0.36 -10.40
N PHE A 170 -9.33 -0.75 -9.21
CA PHE A 170 -10.23 -1.07 -8.09
C PHE A 170 -10.50 0.20 -7.28
N VAL A 171 -11.74 0.41 -6.85
CA VAL A 171 -12.17 1.67 -6.24
C VAL A 171 -13.10 1.38 -5.06
N TYR A 172 -12.89 2.12 -3.96
CA TYR A 172 -13.90 2.28 -2.91
C TYR A 172 -14.52 3.68 -2.99
N GLN A 173 -15.83 3.72 -2.80
CA GLN A 173 -16.57 4.92 -2.44
C GLN A 173 -16.96 4.82 -0.96
N PHE A 174 -16.62 5.83 -0.18
CA PHE A 174 -16.76 5.82 1.27
C PHE A 174 -16.96 7.23 1.81
N THR A 175 -17.55 7.34 3.00
CA THR A 175 -17.61 8.59 3.75
C THR A 175 -16.57 8.55 4.88
N ASP A 176 -15.83 9.64 5.10
CA ASP A 176 -14.93 9.77 6.26
C ASP A 176 -15.64 10.35 7.49
N ARG A 177 -14.95 10.57 8.61
CA ARG A 177 -15.58 11.06 9.85
C ARG A 177 -16.09 12.50 9.78
N ASP A 178 -15.70 13.27 8.77
CA ASP A 178 -16.21 14.63 8.55
C ASP A 178 -17.48 14.60 7.68
N ASN A 179 -18.04 13.41 7.43
CA ASN A 179 -19.18 13.17 6.54
C ASN A 179 -18.90 13.56 5.08
N ILE A 180 -17.62 13.57 4.66
CA ILE A 180 -17.24 13.86 3.27
C ILE A 180 -17.16 12.55 2.49
N SER A 181 -17.86 12.49 1.35
CA SER A 181 -17.81 11.35 0.44
C SER A 181 -16.57 11.40 -0.45
N HIS A 182 -15.84 10.30 -0.50
CA HIS A 182 -14.61 10.12 -1.27
C HIS A 182 -14.75 8.94 -2.23
N LYS A 183 -14.06 9.03 -3.37
CA LYS A 183 -14.01 7.97 -4.40
C LYS A 183 -12.57 7.70 -4.80
N TYR A 184 -11.91 6.77 -4.11
CA TYR A 184 -10.48 6.56 -4.24
C TYR A 184 -10.13 5.21 -4.87
N SER A 185 -9.22 5.27 -5.84
CA SER A 185 -8.61 4.07 -6.42
C SER A 185 -7.67 3.41 -5.43
N ILE A 186 -7.65 2.08 -5.42
CA ILE A 186 -6.74 1.24 -4.66
C ILE A 186 -5.50 0.98 -5.51
N SER A 187 -4.34 1.43 -5.02
CA SER A 187 -3.02 1.24 -5.63
C SER A 187 -2.17 0.22 -4.88
N ASP A 188 -2.76 -0.51 -3.95
CA ASP A 188 -2.10 -1.55 -3.14
C ASP A 188 -1.64 -2.72 -4.01
N TRP A 189 -0.35 -3.06 -3.92
CA TRP A 189 0.24 -4.18 -4.66
C TRP A 189 -0.44 -5.52 -4.33
N GLU A 190 -0.88 -5.75 -3.09
CA GLU A 190 -1.49 -7.03 -2.71
C GLU A 190 -2.82 -7.28 -3.42
N ILE A 191 -3.60 -6.22 -3.69
CA ILE A 191 -4.87 -6.31 -4.43
C ILE A 191 -4.63 -6.60 -5.90
N MET A 192 -3.63 -5.93 -6.47
CA MET A 192 -3.18 -6.20 -7.83
C MET A 192 -2.63 -7.61 -7.99
N GLN A 193 -1.88 -8.10 -7.00
CA GLN A 193 -1.36 -9.46 -6.99
C GLN A 193 -2.47 -10.50 -6.78
N LEU A 194 -3.49 -10.22 -5.96
CA LEU A 194 -4.68 -11.04 -5.83
C LEU A 194 -5.38 -11.23 -7.18
N TYR A 195 -5.63 -10.14 -7.91
CA TYR A 195 -6.20 -10.21 -9.26
C TYR A 195 -5.36 -11.11 -10.18
N ARG A 196 -4.04 -10.90 -10.23
CA ARG A 196 -3.13 -11.71 -11.08
C ARG A 196 -3.17 -13.18 -10.70
N ASN A 197 -3.12 -13.50 -9.41
CA ASN A 197 -3.18 -14.87 -8.92
C ASN A 197 -4.52 -15.54 -9.31
N CYS A 198 -5.64 -14.84 -9.12
CA CYS A 198 -6.97 -15.35 -9.49
C CYS A 198 -7.11 -15.57 -11.00
N ARG A 199 -6.58 -14.65 -11.82
CA ARG A 199 -6.61 -14.77 -13.28
C ARG A 199 -5.74 -15.93 -13.76
N ASN A 200 -4.52 -16.04 -13.24
CA ASN A 200 -3.57 -17.07 -13.65
C ASN A 200 -3.97 -18.48 -13.18
N ALA A 201 -4.75 -18.58 -12.10
CA ALA A 201 -5.34 -19.83 -11.61
C ALA A 201 -6.68 -20.18 -12.28
N SER A 202 -7.22 -19.32 -13.15
CA SER A 202 -8.46 -19.59 -13.88
C SER A 202 -8.27 -20.77 -14.84
N LYS A 203 -9.33 -21.56 -15.01
CA LYS A 203 -9.40 -22.58 -16.07
C LYS A 203 -9.70 -22.00 -17.45
N PHE A 204 -10.13 -20.73 -17.50
CA PHE A 204 -10.41 -20.01 -18.74
C PHE A 204 -9.18 -19.23 -19.20
N SER A 205 -9.26 -18.67 -20.40
CA SER A 205 -8.25 -17.77 -20.95
C SER A 205 -8.87 -16.45 -21.42
N GLY A 206 -8.01 -15.45 -21.65
CA GLY A 206 -8.42 -14.12 -22.12
C GLY A 206 -9.43 -13.43 -21.19
N LEU A 207 -10.41 -12.75 -21.78
CA LEU A 207 -11.40 -11.94 -21.05
C LEU A 207 -12.22 -12.74 -20.02
N LYS A 208 -12.45 -14.04 -20.24
CA LYS A 208 -13.18 -14.89 -19.29
C LYS A 208 -12.38 -15.10 -18.00
N ALA A 209 -11.07 -15.31 -18.10
CA ALA A 209 -10.19 -15.40 -16.94
C ALA A 209 -10.13 -14.07 -16.16
N GLU A 210 -10.12 -12.94 -16.88
CA GLU A 210 -10.18 -11.61 -16.26
C GLU A 210 -11.49 -11.40 -15.50
N GLN A 211 -12.63 -11.77 -16.08
CA GLN A 211 -13.95 -11.68 -15.42
C GLN A 211 -14.02 -12.52 -14.16
N GLU A 212 -13.53 -13.77 -14.20
CA GLU A 212 -13.47 -14.63 -13.01
C GLU A 212 -12.57 -14.02 -11.92
N ALA A 213 -11.44 -13.43 -12.31
CA ALA A 213 -10.55 -12.77 -11.37
C ALA A 213 -11.16 -11.53 -10.73
N LEU A 214 -11.88 -10.70 -11.51
CA LEU A 214 -12.58 -9.53 -10.99
C LEU A 214 -13.67 -9.92 -9.98
N GLU A 215 -14.39 -11.00 -10.24
CA GLU A 215 -15.41 -11.52 -9.32
C GLU A 215 -14.78 -12.04 -8.02
N LYS A 216 -13.66 -12.77 -8.10
CA LYS A 216 -12.92 -13.19 -6.89
C LYS A 216 -12.39 -12.02 -6.08
N VAL A 217 -11.91 -10.97 -6.74
CA VAL A 217 -11.49 -9.73 -6.06
C VAL A 217 -12.68 -9.04 -5.41
N ARG A 218 -13.84 -8.98 -6.08
CA ARG A 218 -15.09 -8.45 -5.53
C ARG A 218 -15.51 -9.22 -4.27
N GLN A 219 -15.56 -10.55 -4.34
CA GLN A 219 -15.88 -11.41 -3.18
C GLN A 219 -14.93 -11.13 -2.00
N LYS A 220 -13.65 -10.86 -2.27
CA LYS A 220 -12.70 -10.54 -1.21
C LYS A 220 -12.90 -9.15 -0.61
N LEU A 221 -13.01 -8.13 -1.45
CA LEU A 221 -13.05 -6.72 -1.04
C LEU A 221 -14.43 -6.25 -0.59
N GLU A 222 -15.48 -6.88 -1.08
CA GLU A 222 -16.86 -6.53 -0.76
C GLU A 222 -17.44 -7.56 0.22
N ASP A 223 -17.61 -8.81 -0.21
CA ASP A 223 -18.33 -9.82 0.57
C ASP A 223 -17.61 -10.19 1.88
N ASP A 224 -16.29 -10.44 1.82
CA ASP A 224 -15.50 -10.77 3.03
C ASP A 224 -15.14 -9.52 3.84
N PHE A 225 -14.48 -8.54 3.22
CA PHE A 225 -13.91 -7.42 3.96
C PHE A 225 -14.96 -6.53 4.63
N LEU A 226 -16.05 -6.19 3.95
CA LEU A 226 -17.05 -5.29 4.51
C LEU A 226 -17.89 -5.94 5.61
N GLN A 227 -18.01 -7.27 5.61
CA GLN A 227 -18.82 -8.01 6.59
C GLN A 227 -18.01 -8.50 7.79
N ASN A 228 -16.74 -8.87 7.58
CA ASN A 228 -15.97 -9.64 8.56
C ASN A 228 -14.73 -8.91 9.10
N LYS A 229 -14.35 -7.75 8.53
CA LYS A 229 -13.11 -7.04 8.88
C LYS A 229 -13.40 -5.64 9.40
N ASP A 230 -12.60 -5.20 10.36
CA ASP A 230 -12.54 -3.80 10.75
C ASP A 230 -11.62 -3.08 9.77
N LEU A 231 -12.18 -2.54 8.70
CA LEU A 231 -11.44 -2.06 7.54
C LEU A 231 -10.96 -0.61 7.73
N TYR A 232 -9.66 -0.41 7.51
CA TYR A 232 -8.99 0.89 7.52
C TYR A 232 -8.28 1.11 6.18
N PHE A 233 -8.18 2.37 5.78
CA PHE A 233 -7.51 2.79 4.55
C PHE A 233 -6.21 3.51 4.88
N ILE A 234 -5.09 2.96 4.40
CA ILE A 234 -3.84 3.69 4.33
C ILE A 234 -3.90 4.51 3.04
N VAL A 235 -3.91 5.83 3.19
CA VAL A 235 -4.08 6.79 2.09
C VAL A 235 -2.82 7.60 1.89
N GLY A 236 -2.56 8.01 0.65
CA GLY A 236 -1.46 8.91 0.35
C GLY A 236 -1.71 9.73 -0.89
N ASN A 237 -1.04 10.88 -0.98
CA ASN A 237 -1.15 11.77 -2.13
C ASN A 237 -0.02 11.57 -3.17
N LEU A 238 -0.21 12.23 -4.31
CA LEU A 238 0.81 12.40 -5.34
C LEU A 238 1.58 13.70 -5.11
N LYS A 239 2.90 13.68 -5.32
CA LYS A 239 3.75 14.87 -5.14
C LYS A 239 3.24 16.09 -5.91
N ASN A 240 2.82 15.92 -7.16
CA ASN A 240 2.34 17.02 -8.01
C ASN A 240 0.84 17.34 -7.83
N HIS A 241 0.13 16.56 -7.01
CA HIS A 241 -1.29 16.75 -6.70
C HIS A 241 -1.52 16.51 -5.20
N SER A 242 -1.06 17.45 -4.38
CA SER A 242 -1.04 17.34 -2.92
C SER A 242 -2.41 17.11 -2.28
N ARG A 243 -3.47 17.60 -2.92
CA ARG A 243 -4.88 17.43 -2.48
C ARG A 243 -5.53 16.14 -2.97
N SER A 244 -4.91 15.45 -3.93
CA SER A 244 -5.47 14.23 -4.51
C SER A 244 -4.91 13.01 -3.78
N PHE A 245 -5.74 12.43 -2.92
CA PHE A 245 -5.43 11.20 -2.20
C PHE A 245 -5.94 9.96 -2.94
N MET A 246 -5.32 8.84 -2.62
CA MET A 246 -5.75 7.52 -3.07
C MET A 246 -5.47 6.48 -1.98
N ILE A 247 -6.13 5.33 -2.06
CA ILE A 247 -5.87 4.22 -1.15
C ILE A 247 -4.60 3.54 -1.63
N ILE A 248 -3.56 3.54 -0.81
CA ILE A 248 -2.28 2.89 -1.12
C ILE A 248 -2.09 1.57 -0.35
N GLY A 249 -2.97 1.29 0.62
CA GLY A 249 -2.97 0.03 1.36
C GLY A 249 -4.28 -0.20 2.11
N LEU A 250 -4.69 -1.45 2.25
CA LEU A 250 -5.82 -1.84 3.09
C LEU A 250 -5.34 -2.50 4.38
N PHE A 251 -5.80 -2.02 5.54
CA PHE A 251 -5.57 -2.67 6.84
C PHE A 251 -6.89 -3.23 7.36
N TYR A 252 -6.96 -4.56 7.53
CA TYR A 252 -8.22 -5.29 7.71
C TYR A 252 -8.15 -6.31 8.85
N PRO A 253 -7.86 -5.91 10.11
CA PRO A 253 -7.96 -6.82 11.25
C PRO A 253 -9.36 -7.46 11.34
N PRO A 254 -9.49 -8.69 11.88
CA PRO A 254 -10.78 -9.31 12.13
C PRO A 254 -11.67 -8.44 13.03
N LEU A 255 -12.99 -8.42 12.77
CA LEU A 255 -13.95 -7.84 13.71
C LEU A 255 -13.95 -8.66 15.00
N VAL A 256 -13.61 -8.02 16.12
CA VAL A 256 -13.76 -8.63 17.44
C VAL A 256 -15.21 -8.43 17.87
N LYS A 257 -16.02 -9.49 17.74
CA LYS A 257 -17.33 -9.54 18.39
C LYS A 257 -17.05 -9.76 19.87
N TYR A 258 -17.22 -8.73 20.69
CA TYR A 258 -17.34 -8.94 22.12
C TYR A 258 -18.62 -9.74 22.32
N ASN A 259 -18.51 -11.04 22.59
CA ASN A 259 -19.58 -11.72 23.30
C ASN A 259 -19.74 -10.93 24.60
N GLN A 260 -20.91 -10.33 24.80
CA GLN A 260 -21.30 -9.79 26.09
C GLN A 260 -21.00 -10.90 27.10
N MET A 261 -19.95 -10.73 27.91
CA MET A 261 -19.76 -11.58 29.06
C MET A 261 -21.00 -11.39 29.91
N GLU A 262 -21.72 -12.49 30.13
CA GLU A 262 -22.79 -12.58 31.10
C GLU A 262 -22.26 -12.02 32.43
N LEU A 263 -22.81 -10.87 32.82
CA LEU A 263 -22.70 -10.37 34.18
C LEU A 263 -23.68 -11.20 35.02
N PHE A 264 -23.19 -12.31 35.57
CA PHE A 264 -23.77 -12.97 36.73
C PHE A 264 -22.66 -13.38 37.70
#